data_AF-A0A960RU47-F1
#
_entry.id   AF-A0A960RU47-F1
#
_cell.length_a   1.000
_cell.length_b   1.000
_cell.length_c   1.000
_cell.angle_alpha   90.00
_cell.angle_beta   90.00
_cell.angle_gamma   90.00
#
_symmetry.space_group_name_H-M   'P 1'
#
loop_
_entity.id
_entity.type
_entity.pdbx_description
1 polymer ?
#
loop_
_entity_poly.entity_id
_entity_poly.type
_entity_poly.pdbx_seq_one_letter_code
_entity_poly.pdbx_strand_id
1 'polypeptide(L)'
;MTSTTFGDALEDSYLIETDFPIFKENLVVISGCSGGGKSTLLSELAARGYSVVLEPGRQIVKEQTAIEGDALPWCNLRKFLDLAMSRYLFQFNSQKEHQQLIFFDRGIIDALQLDQSQPIYFQHAAKKFRYNRLVFLVPPWKEIFENDAERKHDFESAKKEFDELLIKYKNFGYETVLVPKVPVKERANFILERLGASSRRAPSSNFFVGRAKRLLEWNREKLTIRADLKIEDLEELFAPEFVVRANEREYDANHQNYFEFLNKFRSDIEMIDYQVQEYLNTESTVVMPLTATVKRTHGKEDIFNAIMLVRFNESGKIVHWQEVYSVRQLEEN
;
A
#
# COMPACT_ATOMS: atom_id res chain seq x y z
N MET A 1 -3.20 -39.35 7.11
CA MET A 1 -2.91 -37.91 7.16
C MET A 1 -2.98 -37.41 5.73
N THR A 2 -4.15 -36.93 5.32
CA THR A 2 -4.37 -36.40 3.97
C THR A 2 -3.60 -35.10 3.83
N SER A 3 -2.68 -35.04 2.86
CA SER A 3 -1.97 -33.81 2.52
C SER A 3 -2.98 -32.83 1.92
N THR A 4 -3.35 -31.81 2.69
CA THR A 4 -4.10 -30.66 2.18
C THR A 4 -3.27 -30.04 1.06
N THR A 5 -3.80 -30.02 -0.17
CA THR A 5 -3.11 -29.38 -1.28
C THR A 5 -3.17 -27.86 -1.10
N PHE A 6 -2.25 -27.12 -1.70
CA PHE A 6 -2.27 -25.65 -1.65
C PHE A 6 -3.59 -25.05 -2.17
N GLY A 7 -4.29 -25.76 -3.06
CA GLY A 7 -5.63 -25.40 -3.53
C GLY A 7 -6.70 -25.53 -2.45
N ASP A 8 -6.71 -26.64 -1.71
CA ASP A 8 -7.64 -26.87 -0.60
C ASP A 8 -7.48 -25.78 0.48
N ALA A 9 -6.24 -25.39 0.80
CA ALA A 9 -5.96 -24.34 1.77
C ALA A 9 -6.45 -22.92 1.34
N LEU A 10 -6.59 -22.67 0.04
CA LEU A 10 -7.11 -21.41 -0.51
C LEU A 10 -8.65 -21.38 -0.50
N GLU A 11 -9.31 -22.47 -0.89
CA GLU A 11 -10.77 -22.59 -0.84
C GLU A 11 -11.28 -22.66 0.60
N ASP A 12 -10.60 -23.42 1.47
CA ASP A 12 -10.90 -23.49 2.91
C ASP A 12 -10.76 -22.12 3.58
N SER A 13 -9.99 -21.18 3.01
CA SER A 13 -9.82 -19.82 3.54
C SER A 13 -10.96 -18.85 3.21
N TYR A 14 -11.83 -19.23 2.26
CA TYR A 14 -12.93 -18.39 1.81
C TYR A 14 -14.17 -18.63 2.68
N LEU A 15 -14.54 -17.64 3.50
CA LEU A 15 -15.63 -17.72 4.49
C LEU A 15 -15.40 -18.78 5.59
N ILE A 16 -14.20 -18.84 6.18
CA ILE A 16 -13.93 -19.66 7.39
C ILE A 16 -14.88 -19.30 8.55
N GLU A 17 -15.28 -18.04 8.64
CA GLU A 17 -16.10 -17.53 9.74
C GLU A 17 -17.56 -18.01 9.62
N THR A 18 -17.93 -18.98 10.46
CA THR A 18 -19.30 -19.51 10.54
C THR A 18 -20.22 -18.65 11.40
N ASP A 19 -19.66 -17.70 12.16
CA ASP A 19 -20.40 -16.83 13.07
C ASP A 19 -20.62 -15.46 12.44
N PHE A 20 -21.88 -15.15 12.15
CA PHE A 20 -22.30 -13.86 11.61
C PHE A 20 -22.93 -12.99 12.71
N PRO A 21 -22.71 -11.66 12.69
CA PRO A 21 -21.99 -10.90 11.67
C PRO A 21 -20.46 -11.02 11.76
N ILE A 22 -19.82 -11.02 10.59
CA ILE A 22 -18.37 -10.87 10.43
C ILE A 22 -18.05 -9.38 10.52
N PHE A 23 -17.15 -9.01 11.43
CA PHE A 23 -16.70 -7.63 11.63
C PHE A 23 -15.23 -7.51 11.28
N LYS A 24 -14.90 -6.60 10.35
CA LYS A 24 -13.50 -6.31 10.00
C LYS A 24 -13.22 -4.83 10.24
N GLU A 25 -12.71 -4.52 11.43
CA GLU A 25 -12.42 -3.14 11.87
C GLU A 25 -11.29 -2.49 11.06
N ASN A 26 -10.44 -3.26 10.38
CA ASN A 26 -9.40 -2.72 9.49
C ASN A 26 -9.95 -2.26 8.12
N LEU A 27 -11.18 -2.63 7.74
CA LEU A 27 -11.77 -2.25 6.46
C LEU A 27 -12.61 -0.98 6.62
N VAL A 28 -12.14 0.12 6.05
CA VAL A 28 -12.75 1.44 6.20
C VAL A 28 -13.44 1.85 4.91
N VAL A 29 -14.72 2.22 4.97
CA VAL A 29 -15.45 2.68 3.79
C VAL A 29 -15.36 4.20 3.67
N ILE A 30 -14.95 4.64 2.47
CA ILE A 30 -15.09 6.02 2.02
C ILE A 30 -16.17 6.03 0.92
N SER A 31 -17.34 6.54 1.26
CA SER A 31 -18.47 6.70 0.35
C SER A 31 -18.77 8.19 0.15
N GLY A 32 -19.79 8.51 -0.64
CA GLY A 32 -20.18 9.86 -1.00
C GLY A 32 -20.65 9.94 -2.43
N CYS A 33 -21.09 11.13 -2.82
CA CYS A 33 -21.61 11.35 -4.16
C CYS A 33 -20.49 11.32 -5.22
N SER A 34 -20.90 11.09 -6.45
CA SER A 34 -20.02 11.36 -7.59
C SER A 34 -19.54 12.82 -7.58
N GLY A 35 -18.28 13.08 -7.95
CA GLY A 35 -17.73 14.45 -8.04
C GLY A 35 -17.21 15.08 -6.74
N GLY A 36 -17.31 14.43 -5.57
CA GLY A 36 -16.76 14.95 -4.30
C GLY A 36 -15.22 14.89 -4.15
N GLY A 37 -14.49 14.49 -5.19
CA GLY A 37 -13.03 14.31 -5.14
C GLY A 37 -12.58 13.07 -4.34
N LYS A 38 -13.47 12.07 -4.18
CA LYS A 38 -13.21 10.79 -3.51
C LYS A 38 -12.06 10.01 -4.15
N SER A 39 -12.01 9.94 -5.49
CA SER A 39 -10.93 9.25 -6.19
C SER A 39 -9.57 9.88 -5.89
N THR A 40 -9.47 11.21 -5.87
CA THR A 40 -8.25 11.94 -5.48
C THR A 40 -7.86 11.67 -4.03
N LEU A 41 -8.83 11.60 -3.12
CA LEU A 41 -8.60 11.25 -1.72
C LEU A 41 -8.08 9.82 -1.55
N LEU A 42 -8.65 8.87 -2.27
CA LEU A 42 -8.19 7.48 -2.28
C LEU A 42 -6.77 7.36 -2.87
N SER A 43 -6.47 8.10 -3.95
CA SER A 43 -5.11 8.15 -4.51
C SER A 43 -4.09 8.70 -3.51
N GLU A 44 -4.44 9.71 -2.72
CA GLU A 44 -3.58 10.24 -1.65
C GLU A 44 -3.36 9.19 -0.54
N LEU A 45 -4.39 8.47 -0.12
CA LEU A 45 -4.27 7.38 0.87
C LEU A 45 -3.39 6.25 0.34
N ALA A 46 -3.53 5.88 -0.93
CA ALA A 46 -2.65 4.93 -1.61
C ALA A 46 -1.20 5.42 -1.66
N ALA A 47 -0.97 6.69 -2.01
CA ALA A 47 0.37 7.30 -2.02
C ALA A 47 1.03 7.32 -0.64
N ARG A 48 0.25 7.27 0.44
CA ARG A 48 0.72 7.13 1.83
C ARG A 48 0.98 5.69 2.25
N GLY A 49 0.80 4.72 1.35
CA GLY A 49 1.08 3.31 1.58
C GLY A 49 -0.09 2.48 2.09
N TYR A 50 -1.31 3.02 2.12
CA TYR A 50 -2.51 2.24 2.47
C TYR A 50 -3.10 1.52 1.26
N SER A 51 -3.62 0.31 1.48
CA SER A 51 -4.34 -0.42 0.45
C SER A 51 -5.69 0.22 0.14
N VAL A 52 -6.05 0.25 -1.15
CA VAL A 52 -7.32 0.80 -1.62
C VAL A 52 -8.05 -0.24 -2.49
N VAL A 53 -9.34 -0.41 -2.23
CA VAL A 53 -10.24 -1.26 -3.02
C VAL A 53 -11.21 -0.36 -3.79
N LEU A 54 -11.23 -0.47 -5.12
CA LEU A 54 -12.05 0.36 -5.99
C LEU A 54 -13.49 -0.16 -6.13
N GLU A 55 -14.42 0.75 -6.41
CA GLU A 55 -15.85 0.42 -6.54
C GLU A 55 -16.11 -0.58 -7.69
N PRO A 56 -16.84 -1.69 -7.45
CA PRO A 56 -17.15 -2.68 -8.49
C PRO A 56 -17.93 -2.14 -9.68
N GLY A 57 -18.79 -1.13 -9.47
CA GLY A 57 -19.74 -0.67 -10.49
C GLY A 57 -19.06 -0.21 -11.79
N ARG A 58 -17.93 0.51 -11.68
CA ARG A 58 -17.17 0.97 -12.86
C ARG A 58 -16.53 -0.17 -13.63
N GLN A 59 -16.06 -1.20 -12.92
CA GLN A 59 -15.48 -2.39 -13.52
C GLN A 59 -16.55 -3.17 -14.30
N ILE A 60 -17.71 -3.38 -13.66
CA ILE A 60 -18.86 -4.04 -14.28
C ILE A 60 -19.31 -3.30 -15.54
N VAL A 61 -19.43 -1.97 -15.50
CA VAL A 61 -19.81 -1.19 -16.70
C VAL A 61 -18.83 -1.41 -17.85
N LYS A 62 -17.53 -1.34 -17.60
CA LYS A 62 -16.50 -1.55 -18.64
C LYS A 62 -16.59 -2.96 -19.23
N GLU A 63 -16.68 -3.96 -18.37
CA GLU A 63 -16.72 -5.36 -18.79
C GLU A 63 -18.01 -5.71 -19.53
N GLN A 64 -19.17 -5.30 -19.02
CA GLN A 64 -20.46 -5.55 -19.67
C GLN A 64 -20.56 -4.82 -21.01
N THR A 65 -19.99 -3.62 -21.13
CA THR A 65 -19.90 -2.93 -22.42
C THR A 65 -19.02 -3.71 -23.40
N ALA A 66 -17.86 -4.22 -22.94
CA ALA A 66 -16.92 -4.94 -23.79
C ALA A 66 -17.45 -6.29 -24.30
N ILE A 67 -18.31 -6.96 -23.53
CA ILE A 67 -18.94 -8.23 -23.92
C ILE A 67 -20.35 -8.07 -24.49
N GLU A 68 -20.80 -6.83 -24.72
CA GLU A 68 -22.16 -6.52 -25.18
C GLU A 68 -23.26 -7.11 -24.26
N GLY A 69 -22.97 -7.19 -22.96
CA GLY A 69 -23.88 -7.66 -21.94
C GLY A 69 -24.92 -6.62 -21.51
N ASP A 70 -26.00 -7.08 -20.90
CA ASP A 70 -27.13 -6.23 -20.48
C ASP A 70 -27.03 -5.76 -19.02
N ALA A 71 -26.06 -6.23 -18.22
CA ALA A 71 -25.93 -5.90 -16.80
C ALA A 71 -25.32 -4.50 -16.57
N LEU A 72 -25.92 -3.49 -17.20
CA LEU A 72 -25.57 -2.08 -17.08
C LEU A 72 -26.64 -1.36 -16.25
N PRO A 73 -26.28 -0.31 -15.48
CA PRO A 73 -27.24 0.42 -14.63
C PRO A 73 -28.47 0.96 -15.37
N TRP A 74 -28.30 1.32 -16.65
CA TRP A 74 -29.36 1.87 -17.51
C TRP A 74 -30.07 0.82 -18.37
N CYS A 75 -29.55 -0.40 -18.48
CA CYS A 75 -30.17 -1.48 -19.27
C CYS A 75 -30.91 -2.48 -18.36
N ASN A 76 -30.21 -3.03 -17.37
CA ASN A 76 -30.74 -4.03 -16.44
C ASN A 76 -30.17 -3.78 -15.04
N LEU A 77 -30.79 -2.83 -14.35
CA LEU A 77 -30.37 -2.39 -13.02
C LEU A 77 -30.32 -3.56 -12.02
N ARG A 78 -31.29 -4.48 -12.06
CA ARG A 78 -31.34 -5.63 -11.16
C ARG A 78 -30.11 -6.53 -11.33
N LYS A 79 -29.81 -6.92 -12.58
CA LYS A 79 -28.65 -7.75 -12.89
C LYS A 79 -27.33 -7.05 -12.56
N PHE A 80 -27.24 -5.74 -12.83
CA PHE A 80 -26.10 -4.93 -12.44
C PHE A 80 -25.87 -4.95 -10.91
N LEU A 81 -26.93 -4.75 -10.12
CA LEU A 81 -26.85 -4.75 -8.65
C LEU A 81 -26.48 -6.13 -8.09
N ASP A 82 -26.94 -7.22 -8.70
CA ASP A 82 -26.56 -8.58 -8.31
C ASP A 82 -25.08 -8.85 -8.56
N LEU A 83 -24.56 -8.45 -9.73
CA LEU A 83 -23.12 -8.54 -10.02
C LEU A 83 -22.30 -7.65 -9.08
N ALA A 84 -22.77 -6.43 -8.79
CA ALA A 84 -22.11 -5.52 -7.86
C ALA A 84 -22.06 -6.12 -6.45
N MET A 85 -23.17 -6.68 -5.95
CA MET A 85 -23.24 -7.32 -4.65
C MET A 85 -22.27 -8.51 -4.56
N SER A 86 -22.23 -9.37 -5.57
CA SER A 86 -21.29 -10.49 -5.65
C SER A 86 -19.83 -10.02 -5.53
N ARG A 87 -19.47 -8.95 -6.24
CA ARG A 87 -18.11 -8.38 -6.18
C ARG A 87 -17.80 -7.69 -4.86
N TYR A 88 -18.75 -6.98 -4.27
CA TYR A 88 -18.55 -6.40 -2.93
C TYR A 88 -18.25 -7.47 -1.89
N LEU A 89 -19.00 -8.59 -1.92
CA LEU A 89 -18.75 -9.73 -1.03
C LEU A 89 -17.39 -10.36 -1.30
N PHE A 90 -17.03 -10.57 -2.57
CA PHE A 90 -15.71 -11.09 -2.92
C PHE A 90 -14.58 -10.15 -2.44
N GLN A 91 -14.71 -8.84 -2.67
CA GLN A 91 -13.75 -7.84 -2.22
C GLN A 91 -13.61 -7.84 -0.70
N PHE A 92 -14.73 -7.92 0.05
CA PHE A 92 -14.71 -8.01 1.51
C PHE A 92 -14.04 -9.29 2.02
N ASN A 93 -14.35 -10.44 1.43
CA ASN A 93 -13.84 -11.74 1.85
C ASN A 93 -12.36 -11.94 1.47
N SER A 94 -11.93 -11.41 0.34
CA SER A 94 -10.53 -11.48 -0.12
C SER A 94 -9.57 -10.64 0.72
N GLN A 95 -10.08 -9.68 1.50
CA GLN A 95 -9.23 -8.95 2.44
C GLN A 95 -9.00 -9.79 3.69
N LYS A 96 -7.73 -10.10 3.97
CA LYS A 96 -7.32 -10.71 5.23
C LYS A 96 -7.42 -9.70 6.36
N GLU A 97 -7.67 -10.21 7.57
CA GLU A 97 -7.59 -9.42 8.79
C GLU A 97 -6.11 -9.15 9.11
N HIS A 98 -5.50 -8.22 8.38
CA HIS A 98 -4.17 -7.69 8.67
C HIS A 98 -4.29 -6.45 9.56
N GLN A 99 -3.23 -6.13 10.30
CA GLN A 99 -3.19 -4.96 11.20
C GLN A 99 -3.23 -3.60 10.48
N GLN A 100 -3.17 -3.56 9.14
CA GLN A 100 -3.17 -2.33 8.36
C GLN A 100 -4.57 -1.98 7.85
N LEU A 101 -4.89 -0.68 7.88
CA LEU A 101 -6.15 -0.14 7.35
C LEU A 101 -6.24 -0.32 5.83
N ILE A 102 -7.41 -0.72 5.34
CA ILE A 102 -7.74 -0.87 3.92
C ILE A 102 -8.93 0.02 3.61
N PHE A 103 -8.81 0.91 2.62
CA PHE A 103 -9.84 1.87 2.26
C PHE A 103 -10.66 1.42 1.06
N PHE A 104 -11.98 1.37 1.22
CA PHE A 104 -12.92 0.97 0.18
C PHE A 104 -13.56 2.20 -0.45
N ASP A 105 -13.47 2.30 -1.77
CA ASP A 105 -14.31 3.15 -2.59
C ASP A 105 -15.72 2.51 -2.65
N ARG A 106 -16.60 2.95 -1.74
CA ARG A 106 -17.94 2.36 -1.49
C ARG A 106 -17.91 0.96 -0.88
N GLY A 107 -18.98 0.62 -0.15
CA GLY A 107 -19.16 -0.69 0.47
C GLY A 107 -20.47 -1.37 0.09
N ILE A 108 -20.73 -2.54 0.68
CA ILE A 108 -21.97 -3.31 0.51
C ILE A 108 -23.23 -2.46 0.69
N ILE A 109 -23.21 -1.49 1.61
CA ILE A 109 -24.34 -0.58 1.87
C ILE A 109 -24.65 0.33 0.68
N ASP A 110 -23.66 0.72 -0.12
CA ASP A 110 -23.88 1.55 -1.31
C ASP A 110 -24.75 0.84 -2.36
N ALA A 111 -24.68 -0.49 -2.45
CA ALA A 111 -25.47 -1.30 -3.39
C ALA A 111 -26.97 -1.41 -3.01
N LEU A 112 -27.35 -0.98 -1.80
CA LEU A 112 -28.74 -1.00 -1.36
C LEU A 112 -29.56 0.13 -2.00
N GLN A 113 -30.79 -0.18 -2.38
CA GLN A 113 -31.78 0.75 -2.90
C GLN A 113 -32.87 0.97 -1.83
N LEU A 114 -33.12 2.22 -1.42
CA LEU A 114 -34.17 2.54 -0.44
C LEU A 114 -35.57 2.51 -1.06
N ASP A 115 -35.70 2.99 -2.30
CA ASP A 115 -36.98 3.20 -2.98
C ASP A 115 -37.40 2.01 -3.86
N GLN A 116 -36.64 0.92 -3.85
CA GLN A 116 -36.90 -0.24 -4.72
C GLN A 116 -36.80 -1.55 -3.94
N SER A 117 -37.72 -2.47 -4.23
CA SER A 117 -37.67 -3.83 -3.68
C SER A 117 -36.46 -4.57 -4.22
N GLN A 118 -35.52 -4.91 -3.34
CA GLN A 118 -34.40 -5.82 -3.63
C GLN A 118 -34.66 -7.19 -3.00
N PRO A 119 -34.10 -8.27 -3.57
CA PRO A 119 -34.09 -9.56 -2.91
C PRO A 119 -33.52 -9.49 -1.48
N ILE A 120 -34.09 -10.26 -0.56
CA ILE A 120 -33.77 -10.18 0.88
C ILE A 120 -32.27 -10.39 1.20
N TYR A 121 -31.55 -11.10 0.33
CA TYR A 121 -30.12 -11.33 0.51
C TYR A 121 -29.28 -10.05 0.47
N PHE A 122 -29.74 -8.97 -0.16
CA PHE A 122 -29.06 -7.67 -0.08
C PHE A 122 -29.01 -7.15 1.36
N GLN A 123 -30.15 -7.22 2.07
CA GLN A 123 -30.22 -6.84 3.48
C GLN A 123 -29.43 -7.81 4.36
N HIS A 124 -29.45 -9.11 4.05
CA HIS A 124 -28.64 -10.08 4.77
C HIS A 124 -27.14 -9.79 4.61
N ALA A 125 -26.67 -9.50 3.39
CA ALA A 125 -25.27 -9.14 3.14
C ALA A 125 -24.86 -7.92 3.97
N ALA A 126 -25.66 -6.85 3.92
CA ALA A 126 -25.41 -5.62 4.69
C ALA A 126 -25.42 -5.81 6.23
N LYS A 127 -26.18 -6.79 6.74
CA LYS A 127 -26.22 -7.14 8.17
C LYS A 127 -25.09 -8.08 8.57
N LYS A 128 -24.63 -8.94 7.66
CA LYS A 128 -23.67 -10.03 7.94
C LYS A 128 -22.21 -9.65 7.71
N PHE A 129 -21.92 -8.76 6.75
CA PHE A 129 -20.55 -8.40 6.37
C PHE A 129 -20.30 -6.94 6.74
N ARG A 130 -19.60 -6.74 7.85
CA ARG A 130 -19.52 -5.45 8.54
C ARG A 130 -18.12 -4.87 8.44
N TYR A 131 -18.02 -3.70 7.80
CA TYR A 131 -16.85 -2.82 7.82
C TYR A 131 -16.63 -2.18 9.20
N ASN A 132 -15.53 -1.42 9.33
CA ASN A 132 -15.27 -0.52 10.46
C ASN A 132 -16.52 0.32 10.78
N ARG A 133 -16.75 0.51 12.08
CA ARG A 133 -17.90 1.27 12.59
C ARG A 133 -17.98 2.71 12.06
N LEU A 134 -16.84 3.35 11.82
CA LEU A 134 -16.73 4.67 11.22
C LEU A 134 -16.75 4.57 9.69
N VAL A 135 -17.70 5.27 9.07
CA VAL A 135 -17.80 5.41 7.61
C VAL A 135 -17.61 6.87 7.24
N PHE A 136 -16.69 7.13 6.31
CA PHE A 136 -16.40 8.49 5.88
C PHE A 136 -17.23 8.85 4.64
N LEU A 137 -18.05 9.88 4.76
CA LEU A 137 -18.88 10.37 3.67
C LEU A 137 -18.31 11.67 3.11
N VAL A 138 -17.99 11.65 1.81
CA VAL A 138 -17.52 12.82 1.08
C VAL A 138 -18.73 13.64 0.60
N PRO A 139 -18.94 14.86 1.11
CA PRO A 139 -20.10 15.67 0.74
C PRO A 139 -19.99 16.23 -0.69
N PRO A 140 -21.12 16.52 -1.34
CA PRO A 140 -21.13 17.22 -2.63
C PRO A 140 -20.45 18.58 -2.51
N TRP A 141 -19.50 18.84 -3.41
CA TRP A 141 -18.61 20.00 -3.35
C TRP A 141 -18.66 20.77 -4.68
N LYS A 142 -19.50 21.81 -4.75
CA LYS A 142 -19.77 22.57 -5.98
C LYS A 142 -18.51 23.08 -6.67
N GLU A 143 -17.59 23.63 -5.90
CA GLU A 143 -16.37 24.30 -6.37
C GLU A 143 -15.39 23.37 -7.09
N ILE A 144 -15.48 22.05 -6.89
CA ILE A 144 -14.68 21.05 -7.62
C ILE A 144 -15.52 20.23 -8.62
N PHE A 145 -16.84 20.41 -8.62
CA PHE A 145 -17.79 19.69 -9.47
C PHE A 145 -17.77 20.22 -10.92
N GLU A 146 -17.39 21.48 -11.13
CA GLU A 146 -17.39 22.15 -12.44
C GLU A 146 -16.31 21.65 -13.41
N ASN A 147 -15.34 20.82 -12.96
CA ASN A 147 -14.20 20.37 -13.77
C ASN A 147 -14.28 18.91 -14.27
N ASP A 148 -15.36 18.17 -13.98
CA ASP A 148 -15.52 16.77 -14.42
C ASP A 148 -16.48 16.71 -15.63
N ALA A 149 -15.92 16.95 -16.82
CA ALA A 149 -16.65 17.01 -18.10
C ALA A 149 -17.37 15.69 -18.49
N GLU A 150 -17.16 14.60 -17.74
CA GLU A 150 -17.69 13.28 -18.07
C GLU A 150 -19.05 12.93 -17.45
N ARG A 151 -19.72 13.82 -16.68
CA ARG A 151 -20.90 13.39 -15.88
C ARG A 151 -22.21 14.11 -16.17
N LYS A 152 -23.20 13.28 -16.52
CA LYS A 152 -24.60 13.58 -16.87
C LYS A 152 -25.54 13.79 -15.66
N HIS A 153 -25.03 13.99 -14.43
CA HIS A 153 -25.86 14.16 -13.24
C HIS A 153 -25.77 15.59 -12.71
N ASP A 154 -26.93 16.22 -12.48
CA ASP A 154 -27.00 17.54 -11.86
C ASP A 154 -26.53 17.50 -10.39
N PHE A 155 -26.11 18.67 -9.87
CA PHE A 155 -25.64 18.79 -8.49
C PHE A 155 -26.71 18.35 -7.46
N GLU A 156 -27.99 18.52 -7.79
CA GLU A 156 -29.11 18.10 -6.94
C GLU A 156 -29.20 16.57 -6.83
N SER A 157 -28.91 15.83 -7.90
CA SER A 157 -28.80 14.37 -7.88
C SER A 157 -27.67 13.91 -6.96
N ALA A 158 -26.52 14.58 -6.99
CA ALA A 158 -25.41 14.29 -6.09
C ALA A 158 -25.76 14.54 -4.62
N LYS A 159 -26.54 15.58 -4.34
CA LYS A 159 -27.06 15.86 -2.99
C LYS A 159 -28.06 14.80 -2.54
N LYS A 160 -29.00 14.40 -3.42
CA LYS A 160 -29.96 13.33 -3.13
C LYS A 160 -29.24 12.01 -2.82
N GLU A 161 -28.27 11.62 -3.63
CA GLU A 161 -27.44 10.42 -3.41
C GLU A 161 -26.76 10.48 -2.02
N PHE A 162 -26.20 11.64 -1.68
CA PHE A 162 -25.53 11.84 -0.39
C PHE A 162 -26.48 11.72 0.80
N ASP A 163 -27.67 12.32 0.71
CA ASP A 163 -28.70 12.25 1.76
C ASP A 163 -29.21 10.81 1.93
N GLU A 164 -29.39 10.06 0.84
CA GLU A 164 -29.74 8.64 0.88
C GLU A 164 -28.63 7.80 1.54
N LEU A 165 -27.35 8.08 1.26
CA LEU A 165 -26.23 7.38 1.88
C LEU A 165 -26.18 7.60 3.40
N LEU A 166 -26.43 8.83 3.87
CA LEU A 166 -26.52 9.15 5.30
C LEU A 166 -27.58 8.29 5.99
N ILE A 167 -28.77 8.19 5.38
CA ILE A 167 -29.88 7.38 5.90
C ILE A 167 -29.50 5.90 5.89
N LYS A 168 -28.97 5.39 4.77
CA LYS A 168 -28.58 3.98 4.63
C LYS A 168 -27.58 3.58 5.72
N TYR A 169 -26.44 4.27 5.81
CA TYR A 169 -25.41 3.90 6.78
C TYR A 169 -25.90 3.98 8.22
N LYS A 170 -26.65 5.02 8.57
CA LYS A 170 -27.23 5.17 9.91
C LYS A 170 -28.22 4.05 10.24
N ASN A 171 -29.10 3.67 9.32
CA ASN A 171 -30.08 2.59 9.51
C ASN A 171 -29.41 1.22 9.74
N PHE A 172 -28.22 1.03 9.18
CA PHE A 172 -27.41 -0.16 9.42
C PHE A 172 -26.46 -0.02 10.61
N GLY A 173 -26.57 1.04 11.44
CA GLY A 173 -25.83 1.19 12.70
C GLY A 173 -24.38 1.66 12.56
N TYR A 174 -24.01 2.25 11.41
CA TYR A 174 -22.70 2.88 11.23
C TYR A 174 -22.70 4.32 11.77
N GLU A 175 -21.53 4.77 12.23
CA GLU A 175 -21.29 6.18 12.53
C GLU A 175 -20.73 6.86 11.27
N THR A 176 -21.51 7.77 10.70
CA THR A 176 -21.11 8.52 9.50
C THR A 176 -20.31 9.75 9.88
N VAL A 177 -19.07 9.84 9.40
CA VAL A 177 -18.17 10.99 9.59
C VAL A 177 -18.09 11.77 8.28
N LEU A 178 -18.47 13.05 8.31
CA LEU A 178 -18.37 13.90 7.12
C LEU A 178 -16.93 14.33 6.90
N VAL A 179 -16.41 14.07 5.70
CA VAL A 179 -15.07 14.51 5.31
C VAL A 179 -15.10 16.02 5.04
N PRO A 180 -14.23 16.82 5.67
CA PRO A 180 -14.22 18.27 5.49
C PRO A 180 -13.85 18.67 4.06
N LYS A 181 -14.39 19.80 3.59
CA LYS A 181 -14.09 20.40 2.27
C LYS A 181 -12.78 21.20 2.31
N VAL A 182 -11.68 20.50 2.54
CA VAL A 182 -10.32 21.03 2.64
C VAL A 182 -9.40 20.34 1.60
N PRO A 183 -8.16 20.80 1.39
CA PRO A 183 -7.23 20.13 0.49
C PRO A 183 -7.09 18.62 0.75
N VAL A 184 -6.80 17.85 -0.30
CA VAL A 184 -6.76 16.38 -0.28
C VAL A 184 -5.90 15.83 0.86
N LYS A 185 -4.72 16.43 1.09
CA LYS A 185 -3.80 16.00 2.15
C LYS A 185 -4.39 16.15 3.55
N GLU A 186 -5.13 17.22 3.80
CA GLU A 186 -5.80 17.48 5.07
C GLU A 186 -7.00 16.56 5.26
N ARG A 187 -7.75 16.26 4.19
CA ARG A 187 -8.81 15.24 4.22
C ARG A 187 -8.29 13.87 4.63
N ALA A 188 -7.16 13.45 4.06
CA ALA A 188 -6.52 12.19 4.43
C ALA A 188 -6.02 12.20 5.88
N ASN A 189 -5.42 13.31 6.36
CA ASN A 189 -5.03 13.45 7.77
C ASN A 189 -6.25 13.30 8.70
N PHE A 190 -7.33 14.01 8.41
CA PHE A 190 -8.57 13.97 9.19
C PHE A 190 -9.12 12.55 9.32
N ILE A 191 -9.15 11.78 8.22
CA ILE A 191 -9.62 10.38 8.23
C ILE A 191 -8.73 9.52 9.15
N LEU A 192 -7.40 9.62 8.99
CA LEU A 192 -6.45 8.84 9.77
C LEU A 192 -6.49 9.21 11.27
N GLU A 193 -6.68 10.49 11.59
CA GLU A 193 -6.84 10.98 12.97
C GLU A 193 -8.08 10.39 13.63
N ARG A 194 -9.21 10.38 12.92
CA ARG A 194 -10.46 9.79 13.40
C ARG A 194 -10.37 8.28 13.65
N LEU A 195 -9.51 7.59 12.91
CA LEU A 195 -9.27 6.16 13.07
C LEU A 195 -8.22 5.84 14.13
N GLY A 196 -7.67 6.85 14.83
CA GLY A 196 -6.57 6.64 15.78
C GLY A 196 -5.27 6.19 15.12
N ALA A 197 -5.17 6.28 13.79
CA ALA A 197 -3.98 5.94 13.02
C ALA A 197 -2.92 7.05 13.04
N SER A 198 -3.23 8.22 13.61
CA SER A 198 -2.33 9.39 13.65
C SER A 198 -1.17 9.31 14.63
N SER A 199 -0.92 8.15 15.24
CA SER A 199 0.30 7.92 16.04
C SER A 199 0.98 6.57 15.82
N ARG A 200 0.65 5.86 14.73
CA ARG A 200 1.54 4.83 14.18
C ARG A 200 1.90 5.25 12.76
N ARG A 201 2.81 6.21 12.66
CA ARG A 201 3.51 6.46 11.39
C ARG A 201 4.31 5.20 11.08
N ALA A 202 3.70 4.25 10.38
CA ALA A 202 4.47 3.41 9.48
C ALA A 202 5.30 4.39 8.63
N PRO A 203 6.62 4.33 8.65
CA PRO A 203 7.41 5.31 7.93
C PRO A 203 6.99 5.26 6.46
N SER A 204 6.59 6.40 5.91
CA SER A 204 6.15 6.50 4.51
C SER A 204 7.17 5.83 3.59
N SER A 205 6.76 5.34 2.42
CA SER A 205 7.68 4.84 1.37
C SER A 205 8.94 5.70 1.20
N ASN A 206 8.80 7.03 1.28
CA ASN A 206 9.89 8.00 1.21
C ASN A 206 10.88 7.97 2.39
N PHE A 207 10.50 7.51 3.58
CA PHE A 207 11.40 7.43 4.73
C PHE A 207 12.47 6.37 4.51
N PHE A 208 12.08 5.13 4.18
CA PHE A 208 13.04 4.06 3.96
C PHE A 208 13.87 4.29 2.70
N VAL A 209 13.29 4.87 1.66
CA VAL A 209 14.06 5.35 0.49
C VAL A 209 15.08 6.42 0.92
N GLY A 210 14.70 7.35 1.81
CA GLY A 210 15.62 8.32 2.40
C GLY A 210 16.76 7.67 3.19
N ARG A 211 16.46 6.62 3.97
CA ARG A 211 17.47 5.84 4.71
C ARG A 211 18.40 5.06 3.77
N ALA A 212 17.88 4.51 2.67
CA ALA A 212 18.68 3.84 1.65
C ALA A 212 19.59 4.82 0.90
N LYS A 213 19.12 6.03 0.58
CA LYS A 213 19.97 7.10 0.03
C LYS A 213 21.09 7.48 0.99
N ARG A 214 20.75 7.67 2.27
CA ARG A 214 21.75 7.95 3.31
C ARG A 214 22.78 6.83 3.45
N LEU A 215 22.39 5.56 3.29
CA LEU A 215 23.35 4.44 3.26
C LEU A 215 24.37 4.60 2.13
N LEU A 216 23.94 4.93 0.91
CA LEU A 216 24.88 5.10 -0.21
C LEU A 216 25.80 6.31 0.00
N GLU A 217 25.31 7.41 0.58
CA GLU A 217 26.13 8.56 0.98
C GLU A 217 27.12 8.19 2.09
N TRP A 218 26.65 7.50 3.13
CA TRP A 218 27.50 7.01 4.20
C TRP A 218 28.60 6.09 3.67
N ASN A 219 28.30 5.22 2.70
CA ASN A 219 29.29 4.38 2.05
C ASN A 219 30.37 5.22 1.33
N ARG A 220 29.98 6.27 0.59
CA ARG A 220 30.94 7.21 -0.05
C ARG A 220 31.84 7.89 0.96
N GLU A 221 31.29 8.26 2.11
CA GLU A 221 32.02 8.95 3.19
C GLU A 221 32.95 8.02 3.97
N LYS A 222 32.49 6.80 4.26
CA LYS A 222 33.09 5.92 5.28
C LYS A 222 33.83 4.70 4.74
N LEU A 223 33.55 4.25 3.51
CA LEU A 223 34.20 3.09 2.91
C LEU A 223 35.41 3.44 2.05
N THR A 224 36.14 4.49 2.42
CA THR A 224 37.43 4.83 1.80
C THR A 224 38.58 4.61 2.77
N ILE A 225 39.78 4.40 2.24
CA ILE A 225 41.01 4.22 3.03
C ILE A 225 41.32 5.44 3.90
N ARG A 226 40.91 6.65 3.46
CA ARG A 226 41.17 7.91 4.16
C ARG A 226 40.12 8.26 5.21
N ALA A 227 38.99 7.54 5.25
CA ALA A 227 37.93 7.81 6.20
C ALA A 227 38.34 7.42 7.63
N ASP A 228 37.97 8.27 8.59
CA ASP A 228 37.97 7.91 10.02
C ASP A 228 36.63 7.23 10.34
N LEU A 229 36.56 5.93 10.08
CA LEU A 229 35.43 5.08 10.44
C LEU A 229 35.60 4.62 11.88
N LYS A 230 34.60 4.91 12.72
CA LYS A 230 34.50 4.47 14.11
C LYS A 230 33.34 3.49 14.26
N ILE A 231 33.35 2.69 15.32
CA ILE A 231 32.27 1.71 15.55
C ILE A 231 30.92 2.39 15.77
N GLU A 232 30.92 3.58 16.41
CA GLU A 232 29.71 4.36 16.68
C GLU A 232 29.06 4.90 15.40
N ASP A 233 29.82 5.02 14.30
CA ASP A 233 29.25 5.43 13.01
C ASP A 233 28.26 4.39 12.47
N LEU A 234 28.39 3.11 12.87
CA LEU A 234 27.47 2.05 12.48
C LEU A 234 26.10 2.21 13.14
N GLU A 235 26.06 2.77 14.35
CA GLU A 235 24.80 3.02 15.05
C GLU A 235 23.89 3.93 14.25
N GLU A 236 24.43 4.80 13.39
CA GLU A 236 23.63 5.70 12.55
C GLU A 236 22.65 4.91 11.68
N LEU A 237 23.11 3.82 11.06
CA LEU A 237 22.39 3.12 10.00
C LEU A 237 22.02 1.68 10.33
N PHE A 238 22.80 0.97 11.13
CA PHE A 238 22.65 -0.46 11.37
C PHE A 238 22.01 -0.74 12.73
N ALA A 239 21.13 -1.74 12.79
CA ALA A 239 20.61 -2.23 14.06
C ALA A 239 21.75 -2.89 14.87
N PRO A 240 21.60 -3.06 16.20
CA PRO A 240 22.61 -3.74 17.01
C PRO A 240 22.97 -5.13 16.49
N GLU A 241 21.96 -5.84 15.97
CA GLU A 241 22.07 -7.13 15.29
C GLU A 241 21.34 -7.04 13.94
N PHE A 242 21.96 -7.56 12.89
CA PHE A 242 21.44 -7.54 11.52
C PHE A 242 22.07 -8.66 10.68
N VAL A 243 21.51 -8.92 9.50
CA VAL A 243 22.01 -9.96 8.58
C VAL A 243 22.66 -9.32 7.36
N VAL A 244 23.82 -9.84 6.96
CA VAL A 244 24.53 -9.46 5.73
C VAL A 244 24.54 -10.65 4.78
N ARG A 245 23.97 -10.50 3.58
CA ARG A 245 24.01 -11.52 2.52
C ARG A 245 24.80 -11.03 1.30
N ALA A 246 25.92 -11.68 1.01
CA ALA A 246 26.72 -11.38 -0.17
C ALA A 246 27.05 -12.67 -0.93
N ASN A 247 26.73 -12.72 -2.23
CA ASN A 247 27.03 -13.86 -3.11
C ASN A 247 26.67 -15.23 -2.50
N GLU A 248 25.40 -15.38 -2.14
CA GLU A 248 24.78 -16.59 -1.54
C GLU A 248 25.26 -16.95 -0.12
N ARG A 249 26.17 -16.18 0.47
CA ARG A 249 26.58 -16.37 1.86
C ARG A 249 25.84 -15.42 2.78
N GLU A 250 25.42 -15.94 3.92
CA GLU A 250 24.72 -15.20 4.97
C GLU A 250 25.60 -15.12 6.22
N TYR A 251 25.64 -13.93 6.80
CA TYR A 251 26.42 -13.64 8.00
C TYR A 251 25.54 -12.89 8.99
N ASP A 252 25.43 -13.42 10.21
CA ASP A 252 24.90 -12.68 11.35
C ASP A 252 25.92 -11.64 11.78
N ALA A 253 25.50 -10.38 11.78
CA ALA A 253 26.36 -9.23 11.97
C ALA A 253 25.90 -8.40 13.18
N ASN A 254 26.88 -7.89 13.90
CA ASN A 254 26.71 -6.85 14.91
C ASN A 254 27.72 -5.74 14.62
N HIS A 255 27.66 -4.64 15.38
CA HIS A 255 28.55 -3.51 15.11
C HIS A 255 30.03 -3.88 15.22
N GLN A 256 30.42 -4.78 16.13
CA GLN A 256 31.81 -5.18 16.31
C GLN A 256 32.36 -5.96 15.11
N ASN A 257 31.69 -7.07 14.74
CA ASN A 257 32.19 -7.93 13.67
C ASN A 257 32.10 -7.24 12.29
N TYR A 258 31.10 -6.39 12.09
CA TYR A 258 30.92 -5.67 10.85
C TYR A 258 31.91 -4.52 10.73
N PHE A 259 32.23 -3.82 11.82
CA PHE A 259 33.31 -2.82 11.85
C PHE A 259 34.66 -3.43 11.44
N GLU A 260 35.00 -4.60 11.97
CA GLU A 260 36.23 -5.31 11.61
C GLU A 260 36.24 -5.71 10.12
N PHE A 261 35.11 -6.19 9.61
CA PHE A 261 34.93 -6.49 8.20
C PHE A 261 35.12 -5.25 7.32
N LEU A 262 34.45 -4.14 7.65
CA LEU A 262 34.52 -2.90 6.87
C LEU A 262 35.93 -2.29 6.86
N ASN A 263 36.66 -2.36 7.97
CA ASN A 263 38.06 -1.89 8.00
C ASN A 263 38.97 -2.68 7.06
N LYS A 264 38.77 -4.00 6.94
CA LYS A 264 39.48 -4.80 5.94
C LYS A 264 39.00 -4.46 4.53
N PHE A 265 37.69 -4.38 4.32
CA PHE A 265 37.08 -4.12 3.02
C PHE A 265 37.48 -2.77 2.41
N ARG A 266 37.56 -1.71 3.23
CA ARG A 266 37.91 -0.35 2.78
C ARG A 266 39.41 -0.08 2.63
N SER A 267 40.27 -1.03 3.01
CA SER A 267 41.71 -0.82 3.15
C SER A 267 42.43 -0.48 1.84
N ASP A 268 41.83 -0.79 0.70
CA ASP A 268 42.36 -0.51 -0.63
C ASP A 268 41.40 0.34 -1.49
N ILE A 269 40.33 0.89 -0.90
CA ILE A 269 39.33 1.70 -1.62
C ILE A 269 39.71 3.17 -1.54
N GLU A 270 40.05 3.77 -2.68
CA GLU A 270 40.27 5.22 -2.77
C GLU A 270 38.94 5.98 -2.92
N MET A 271 38.02 5.44 -3.73
CA MET A 271 36.70 6.02 -3.95
C MET A 271 35.70 4.92 -4.24
N ILE A 272 34.48 5.10 -3.75
CA ILE A 272 33.32 4.29 -4.09
C ILE A 272 32.15 5.20 -4.46
N ASP A 273 31.44 4.87 -5.53
CA ASP A 273 30.24 5.59 -5.96
C ASP A 273 29.18 4.65 -6.52
N TYR A 274 27.94 5.13 -6.56
CA TYR A 274 26.76 4.38 -6.93
C TYR A 274 25.87 5.20 -7.86
N GLN A 275 25.53 4.63 -9.01
CA GLN A 275 24.51 5.14 -9.90
C GLN A 275 23.26 4.26 -9.77
N VAL A 276 22.28 4.73 -9.01
CA VAL A 276 21.01 4.02 -8.81
C VAL A 276 20.08 4.30 -9.97
N GLN A 277 19.54 3.25 -10.58
CA GLN A 277 18.59 3.36 -11.67
C GLN A 277 17.18 3.69 -11.15
N GLU A 278 16.75 2.99 -10.10
CA GLU A 278 15.45 3.15 -9.48
C GLU A 278 15.49 2.75 -8.00
N TYR A 279 14.60 3.33 -7.20
CA TYR A 279 14.33 2.89 -5.83
C TYR A 279 12.98 2.21 -5.79
N LEU A 280 12.99 0.88 -5.71
CA LEU A 280 11.78 0.07 -5.55
C LEU A 280 11.57 -0.19 -4.05
N ASN A 281 10.39 0.10 -3.51
CA ASN A 281 10.15 -0.07 -2.07
C ASN A 281 8.86 -0.84 -1.80
N THR A 282 8.91 -1.72 -0.79
CA THR A 282 7.74 -2.45 -0.26
C THR A 282 7.84 -2.48 1.26
N GLU A 283 6.88 -1.85 1.95
CA GLU A 283 6.89 -1.71 3.41
C GLU A 283 8.21 -1.14 3.93
N SER A 284 9.04 -1.96 4.61
CA SER A 284 10.35 -1.60 5.16
C SER A 284 11.54 -2.10 4.34
N THR A 285 11.31 -2.62 3.13
CA THR A 285 12.37 -3.11 2.22
C THR A 285 12.55 -2.15 1.05
N VAL A 286 13.80 -1.84 0.72
CA VAL A 286 14.19 -1.05 -0.45
C VAL A 286 15.12 -1.88 -1.32
N VAL A 287 14.81 -1.94 -2.61
CA VAL A 287 15.61 -2.60 -3.65
C VAL A 287 16.14 -1.54 -4.60
N MET A 288 17.44 -1.60 -4.88
CA MET A 288 18.17 -0.62 -5.68
C MET A 288 18.96 -1.37 -6.76
N PRO A 289 18.44 -1.47 -7.99
CA PRO A 289 19.25 -1.77 -9.16
C PRO A 289 20.23 -0.61 -9.38
N LEU A 290 21.52 -0.90 -9.37
CA LEU A 290 22.56 0.12 -9.43
C LEU A 290 23.81 -0.36 -10.15
N THR A 291 24.61 0.59 -10.61
CA THR A 291 26.00 0.37 -11.02
C THR A 291 26.90 0.93 -9.94
N ALA A 292 27.76 0.10 -9.36
CA ALA A 292 28.76 0.53 -8.39
C ALA A 292 30.13 0.66 -9.08
N THR A 293 30.84 1.72 -8.72
CA THR A 293 32.20 1.99 -9.18
C THR A 293 33.13 2.07 -7.98
N VAL A 294 34.19 1.26 -7.97
CA VAL A 294 35.20 1.24 -6.91
C VAL A 294 36.57 1.51 -7.53
N LYS A 295 37.17 2.65 -7.15
CA LYS A 295 38.56 2.96 -7.49
C LYS A 295 39.47 2.47 -6.38
N ARG A 296 40.43 1.62 -6.72
CA ARG A 296 41.41 1.06 -5.80
C ARG A 296 42.65 1.93 -5.73
N THR A 297 43.36 1.90 -4.60
CA THR A 297 44.61 2.65 -4.38
C THR A 297 45.74 2.33 -5.38
N HIS A 298 45.68 1.16 -6.03
CA HIS A 298 46.61 0.74 -7.08
C HIS A 298 46.20 1.20 -8.49
N GLY A 299 45.23 2.11 -8.60
CA GLY A 299 44.75 2.68 -9.87
C GLY A 299 43.77 1.79 -10.65
N LYS A 300 43.45 0.60 -10.14
CA LYS A 300 42.44 -0.29 -10.74
C LYS A 300 41.03 0.26 -10.49
N GLU A 301 40.20 0.25 -11.52
CA GLU A 301 38.78 0.63 -11.43
C GLU A 301 37.89 -0.61 -11.66
N ASP A 302 37.08 -0.93 -10.65
CA ASP A 302 36.11 -2.01 -10.69
C ASP A 302 34.71 -1.43 -10.85
N ILE A 303 34.04 -1.77 -11.96
CA ILE A 303 32.66 -1.39 -12.24
C ILE A 303 31.83 -2.66 -12.35
N PHE A 304 30.72 -2.72 -11.63
CA PHE A 304 29.80 -3.86 -11.70
C PHE A 304 28.36 -3.42 -11.49
N ASN A 305 27.45 -4.14 -12.15
CA ASN A 305 26.01 -4.00 -11.94
C ASN A 305 25.60 -4.87 -10.76
N ALA A 306 24.79 -4.30 -9.88
CA ALA A 306 24.31 -4.96 -8.67
C ALA A 306 22.83 -4.66 -8.43
N ILE A 307 22.20 -5.57 -7.71
CA ILE A 307 20.94 -5.31 -7.02
C ILE A 307 21.24 -5.31 -5.53
N MET A 308 21.00 -4.18 -4.88
CA MET A 308 21.11 -4.05 -3.43
C MET A 308 19.73 -4.05 -2.81
N LEU A 309 19.48 -4.99 -1.89
CA LEU A 309 18.24 -5.09 -1.12
C LEU A 309 18.55 -4.79 0.35
N VAL A 310 17.82 -3.86 0.93
CA VAL A 310 17.98 -3.45 2.33
C VAL A 310 16.64 -3.48 3.02
N ARG A 311 16.54 -4.17 4.15
CA ARG A 311 15.38 -4.15 5.04
C ARG A 311 15.69 -3.35 6.28
N PHE A 312 14.73 -2.54 6.69
CA PHE A 312 14.81 -1.70 7.86
C PHE A 312 13.82 -2.16 8.96
N ASN A 313 14.15 -1.87 10.21
CA ASN A 313 13.17 -1.89 11.31
C ASN A 313 12.37 -0.58 11.38
N GLU A 314 11.44 -0.48 12.34
CA GLU A 314 10.57 0.70 12.50
C GLU A 314 11.34 2.01 12.76
N SER A 315 12.54 1.95 13.35
CA SER A 315 13.38 3.13 13.60
C SER A 315 14.27 3.49 12.40
N GLY A 316 14.15 2.78 11.27
CA GLY A 316 14.93 3.03 10.06
C GLY A 316 16.36 2.50 10.13
N LYS A 317 16.65 1.55 11.02
CA LYS A 317 17.94 0.86 11.09
C LYS A 317 17.92 -0.41 10.23
N ILE A 318 19.03 -0.68 9.56
CA ILE A 318 19.22 -1.84 8.69
C ILE A 318 19.23 -3.09 9.56
N VAL A 319 18.34 -4.02 9.25
CA VAL A 319 18.27 -5.37 9.86
C VAL A 319 18.61 -6.46 8.86
N HIS A 320 18.56 -6.16 7.57
CA HIS A 320 19.00 -7.05 6.50
C HIS A 320 19.64 -6.24 5.40
N TRP A 321 20.86 -6.57 5.03
CA TRP A 321 21.57 -6.03 3.88
C TRP A 321 21.92 -7.17 2.94
N GLN A 322 21.56 -7.05 1.68
CA GLN A 322 21.82 -8.08 0.68
C GLN A 322 22.29 -7.45 -0.62
N GLU A 323 23.34 -8.03 -1.20
CA GLU A 323 23.86 -7.59 -2.49
C GLU A 323 24.06 -8.79 -3.42
N VAL A 324 23.59 -8.63 -4.66
CA VAL A 324 23.74 -9.61 -5.75
C VAL A 324 24.40 -8.92 -6.92
N TYR A 325 25.56 -9.42 -7.34
CA TYR A 325 26.30 -8.89 -8.50
C TYR A 325 26.06 -9.74 -9.74
N SER A 326 26.05 -9.11 -10.92
CA SER A 326 26.34 -9.86 -12.15
C SER A 326 27.84 -10.19 -12.19
N VAL A 327 28.19 -11.46 -12.38
CA VAL A 327 29.59 -11.88 -12.58
C VAL A 327 30.17 -11.08 -13.76
N ARG A 328 31.33 -10.45 -13.55
CA ARG A 328 32.09 -9.76 -14.61
C ARG A 328 32.33 -10.76 -15.75
N GLN A 329 31.97 -10.41 -16.99
CA GLN A 329 32.69 -10.96 -18.13
C GLN A 329 34.12 -10.46 -18.00
N LEU A 330 35.05 -11.36 -17.70
CA LEU A 330 36.46 -11.12 -17.97
C LEU A 330 36.56 -11.00 -19.49
N GLU A 331 36.69 -9.78 -20.01
CA GLU A 331 37.28 -9.62 -21.33
C GLU A 331 38.75 -10.01 -21.17
N GLU A 332 39.05 -11.28 -21.45
CA GLU A 332 40.39 -11.70 -21.83
C GLU A 332 40.73 -10.99 -23.16
N ASN A 333 41.64 -10.02 -23.10
CA ASN A 333 42.40 -9.56 -24.26
C ASN A 333 43.89 -9.65 -23.93
#